data_AF-A0A962V3P2-F1
#
_entry.id   AF-A0A962V3P2-F1
#
_cell.length_a   1.000
_cell.length_b   1.000
_cell.length_c   1.000
_cell.angle_alpha   90.00
_cell.angle_beta   90.00
_cell.angle_gamma   90.00
#
_symmetry.space_group_name_H-M   'P 1'
#
loop_
_entity.id
_entity.type
_entity.pdbx_description
1 polymer ?
#
loop_
_entity_poly.entity_id
_entity_poly.type
_entity_poly.pdbx_seq_one_letter_code
_entity_poly.pdbx_strand_id
1 'polypeptide(L)'
;GVIMNIVSALIVHTFVERNMHQVDDLMQQSSRVDSRIDTLWENYRSLQDQQMYFTTLLLTANPGDQLEAAQTLVREALSTLLTRQKLTDQEIAPGPVQVAQLEALISAIQQSLLQHIDAIYLEKLSVEQQRMRITESNERLNSIALFLQLLGLILVLARDLARRD
;
A
#
# COMPACT_ATOMS: atom_id res chain seq x y z
N GLY A 1 25.72 1.52 -39.81
CA GLY A 1 26.03 2.90 -39.39
C GLY A 1 24.76 3.66 -39.03
N VAL A 2 24.31 4.56 -39.90
CA VAL A 2 23.16 5.46 -39.68
C VAL A 2 21.88 4.73 -39.27
N ILE A 3 21.52 3.62 -39.93
CA ILE A 3 20.31 2.84 -39.59
C ILE A 3 20.34 2.35 -38.13
N MET A 4 21.49 1.90 -37.62
CA MET A 4 21.60 1.41 -36.24
C MET A 4 21.39 2.53 -35.21
N ASN A 5 21.86 3.75 -35.52
CA ASN A 5 21.60 4.93 -34.68
C ASN A 5 20.10 5.30 -34.67
N ILE A 6 19.44 5.23 -35.84
CA ILE A 6 18.00 5.51 -35.95
C ILE A 6 17.19 4.47 -35.16
N VAL A 7 17.50 3.19 -35.32
CA VAL A 7 16.82 2.10 -34.59
C VAL A 7 17.04 2.25 -33.08
N SER A 8 18.24 2.59 -32.64
CA SER A 8 18.53 2.87 -31.23
C SER A 8 17.70 4.03 -30.68
N ALA A 9 17.67 5.16 -31.40
CA ALA A 9 16.86 6.31 -31.01
C ALA A 9 15.37 5.95 -30.93
N LEU A 10 14.88 5.14 -31.86
CA LEU A 10 13.50 4.65 -31.84
C LEU A 10 13.22 3.77 -30.62
N ILE A 11 14.13 2.84 -30.28
CA ILE A 11 14.00 1.96 -29.10
C ILE A 11 13.84 2.80 -27.83
N VAL A 12 14.73 3.79 -27.64
CA VAL A 12 14.70 4.66 -26.46
C VAL A 12 13.41 5.47 -26.41
N HIS A 13 13.07 6.17 -27.49
CA HIS A 13 11.91 7.06 -27.49
C HIS A 13 10.58 6.32 -27.39
N THR A 14 10.42 5.18 -28.06
CA THR A 14 9.10 4.52 -28.11
C THR A 14 8.88 3.51 -27.00
N PHE A 15 9.90 2.74 -26.61
CA PHE A 15 9.75 1.69 -25.62
C PHE A 15 10.18 2.13 -24.23
N VAL A 16 11.36 2.76 -24.09
CA VAL A 16 11.88 3.14 -22.77
C VAL A 16 11.04 4.25 -22.16
N GLU A 17 10.70 5.29 -22.92
CA GLU A 17 9.88 6.42 -22.45
C GLU A 17 8.45 5.99 -22.08
N ARG A 18 7.83 5.14 -22.90
CA ARG A 18 6.50 4.59 -22.58
C ARG A 18 6.50 3.74 -21.31
N ASN A 19 7.51 2.90 -21.14
CA ASN A 19 7.69 2.11 -19.93
C ASN A 19 7.97 3.00 -18.71
N MET A 20 8.65 4.14 -18.89
CA MET A 20 8.90 5.09 -17.81
C MET A 20 7.59 5.68 -17.28
N HIS A 21 6.66 6.06 -18.16
CA HIS A 21 5.33 6.49 -17.74
C HIS A 21 4.57 5.41 -16.94
N GLN A 22 4.69 4.14 -17.37
CA GLN A 22 4.09 3.04 -16.61
C GLN A 22 4.74 2.85 -15.23
N VAL A 23 6.06 3.04 -15.13
CA VAL A 23 6.78 3.02 -13.85
C VAL A 23 6.29 4.15 -12.94
N ASP A 24 6.11 5.36 -13.48
CA ASP A 24 5.59 6.51 -12.72
C ASP A 24 4.16 6.26 -12.22
N ASP A 25 3.29 5.71 -13.08
CA ASP A 25 1.92 5.34 -12.70
C ASP A 25 1.92 4.29 -11.56
N LEU A 26 2.79 3.29 -11.65
CA LEU A 26 2.96 2.27 -10.60
C LEU A 26 3.53 2.88 -9.31
N MET A 27 4.43 3.86 -9.39
CA MET A 27 4.92 4.59 -8.21
C MET A 27 3.81 5.38 -7.54
N GLN A 28 2.95 6.06 -8.32
CA GLN A 28 1.78 6.75 -7.78
C GLN A 28 0.78 5.77 -7.17
N GLN A 29 0.59 4.60 -7.78
CA GLN A 29 -0.24 3.54 -7.19
C GLN A 29 0.33 3.03 -5.87
N SER A 30 1.64 2.74 -5.80
CA SER A 30 2.29 2.33 -4.55
C SER A 30 2.13 3.39 -3.46
N SER A 31 2.32 4.68 -3.79
CA SER A 31 2.15 5.77 -2.83
C SER A 31 0.72 5.87 -2.28
N ARG A 32 -0.30 5.66 -3.14
CA ARG A 32 -1.69 5.58 -2.70
C ARG A 32 -1.94 4.38 -1.79
N VAL A 33 -1.33 3.24 -2.11
CA VAL A 33 -1.41 2.04 -1.28
C VAL A 33 -0.75 2.26 0.08
N ASP A 34 0.41 2.90 0.14
CA ASP A 34 1.10 3.25 1.39
C ASP A 34 0.23 4.13 2.30
N SER A 35 -0.36 5.20 1.74
CA SER A 35 -1.27 6.06 2.50
C SER A 35 -2.50 5.32 3.06
N ARG A 36 -3.02 4.33 2.33
CA ARG A 36 -4.12 3.48 2.80
C ARG A 36 -3.67 2.56 3.95
N ILE A 37 -2.49 1.96 3.85
CA ILE A 37 -1.90 1.15 4.92
C ILE A 37 -1.70 2.00 6.18
N ASP A 38 -1.16 3.21 6.04
CA ASP A 38 -0.95 4.13 7.17
C ASP A 38 -2.27 4.47 7.87
N THR A 39 -3.31 4.77 7.09
CA THR A 39 -4.65 5.05 7.63
C THR A 39 -5.21 3.84 8.40
N LEU A 40 -5.00 2.62 7.91
CA LEU A 40 -5.46 1.41 8.60
C LEU A 40 -4.68 1.16 9.89
N TRP A 41 -3.37 1.42 9.91
CA TRP A 41 -2.57 1.35 11.12
C TRP A 41 -2.97 2.40 12.16
N GLU A 42 -3.28 3.61 11.73
CA GLU A 42 -3.81 4.67 12.60
C GLU A 42 -5.14 4.24 13.22
N ASN A 43 -6.05 3.69 12.42
CA ASN A 43 -7.32 3.14 12.91
C ASN A 43 -7.12 2.00 13.91
N TYR A 44 -6.18 1.08 13.63
CA TYR A 44 -5.83 -0.01 14.53
C TYR A 44 -5.31 0.51 15.88
N ARG A 45 -4.38 1.47 15.85
CA ARG A 45 -3.81 2.06 17.07
C ARG A 45 -4.87 2.85 17.85
N SER A 46 -5.68 3.67 17.18
CA SER A 46 -6.76 4.42 17.82
C SER A 46 -7.75 3.49 18.53
N LEU A 47 -8.06 2.34 17.92
CA LEU A 47 -8.92 1.33 18.53
C LEU A 47 -8.29 0.70 19.78
N GLN A 48 -6.98 0.45 19.76
CA GLN A 48 -6.23 -0.03 20.92
C GLN A 48 -6.22 1.01 22.07
N ASP A 49 -6.06 2.28 21.74
CA ASP A 49 -6.11 3.37 22.73
C ASP A 49 -7.52 3.48 23.34
N GLN A 50 -8.56 3.36 22.53
CA GLN A 50 -9.95 3.32 22.98
C GLN A 50 -10.23 2.11 23.89
N GLN A 51 -9.72 0.93 23.54
CA GLN A 51 -9.82 -0.27 24.37
C GLN A 51 -9.22 -0.03 25.76
N MET A 52 -8.01 0.53 25.80
CA MET A 52 -7.32 0.82 27.06
C MET A 52 -8.11 1.83 27.90
N TYR A 53 -8.64 2.87 27.27
CA TYR A 53 -9.49 3.87 27.93
C TYR A 53 -10.76 3.26 28.52
N PHE A 54 -11.53 2.50 27.74
CA PHE A 54 -12.78 1.89 28.20
C PHE A 54 -12.55 0.84 29.28
N THR A 55 -11.49 0.04 29.16
CA THR A 55 -11.11 -0.95 30.18
C THR A 55 -10.75 -0.26 31.49
N THR A 56 -9.95 0.81 31.42
CA THR A 56 -9.59 1.62 32.60
C THR A 56 -10.84 2.24 33.23
N LEU A 57 -11.74 2.81 32.42
CA LEU A 57 -12.97 3.42 32.91
C LEU A 57 -13.85 2.39 33.64
N LEU A 58 -14.03 1.18 33.08
CA LEU A 58 -14.83 0.12 33.70
C LEU A 58 -14.20 -0.42 35.00
N LEU A 59 -12.87 -0.49 35.08
CA LEU A 59 -12.16 -0.98 36.26
C LEU A 59 -12.04 0.05 37.39
N THR A 60 -12.01 1.34 37.05
CA THR A 60 -11.86 2.44 38.02
C THR A 60 -13.20 3.03 38.48
N ALA A 61 -14.29 2.74 37.79
CA ALA A 61 -15.61 3.21 38.17
C ALA A 61 -16.06 2.61 39.52
N ASN A 62 -16.45 3.47 40.45
CA ASN A 62 -16.98 3.02 41.74
C ASN A 62 -18.33 2.32 41.56
N PRO A 63 -18.63 1.29 42.36
CA PRO A 63 -19.93 0.63 42.33
C PRO A 63 -21.06 1.61 42.68
N GLY A 64 -22.11 1.62 41.87
CA GLY A 64 -23.25 2.56 41.95
C GLY A 64 -23.44 3.35 40.64
N ASP A 65 -23.95 4.57 40.75
CA ASP A 65 -24.33 5.42 39.59
C ASP A 65 -23.18 5.69 38.62
N GLN A 66 -21.92 5.72 39.10
CA GLN A 66 -20.74 5.94 38.25
C GLN A 66 -20.44 4.75 37.33
N LEU A 67 -20.67 3.52 37.80
CA LEU A 67 -20.47 2.31 37.01
C LEU A 67 -21.55 2.17 35.93
N GLU A 68 -22.80 2.51 36.24
CA GLU A 68 -23.88 2.50 35.25
C GLU A 68 -23.68 3.56 34.16
N ALA A 69 -23.23 4.76 34.54
CA ALA A 69 -22.89 5.81 33.57
C ALA A 69 -21.72 5.39 32.66
N ALA A 70 -20.66 4.80 33.23
CA ALA A 70 -19.53 4.27 32.47
C ALA A 70 -19.95 3.17 31.49
N GLN A 71 -20.76 2.21 31.94
CA GLN A 71 -21.26 1.12 31.08
C GLN A 71 -22.14 1.63 29.94
N THR A 72 -22.96 2.64 30.19
CA THR A 72 -23.81 3.26 29.17
C THR A 72 -22.96 3.93 28.09
N LEU A 73 -21.94 4.70 28.49
CA LEU A 73 -21.03 5.39 27.58
C LEU A 73 -20.23 4.39 26.72
N VAL A 74 -19.68 3.35 27.35
CA VAL A 74 -18.95 2.28 26.63
C VAL A 74 -19.85 1.56 25.64
N ARG A 75 -21.10 1.25 26.01
CA ARG A 75 -22.07 0.61 25.12
C ARG A 75 -22.41 1.48 23.92
N GLU A 76 -22.65 2.77 24.13
CA GLU A 76 -22.96 3.71 23.05
C GLU A 76 -21.78 3.84 22.07
N ALA A 77 -20.56 3.99 22.62
CA ALA A 77 -19.34 4.03 21.81
C ALA A 77 -19.13 2.75 20.99
N LEU A 78 -19.31 1.57 21.61
CA LEU A 78 -19.21 0.29 20.93
C LEU A 78 -20.26 0.13 19.82
N SER A 79 -21.50 0.53 20.08
CA SER A 79 -22.58 0.44 19.07
C SER A 79 -22.28 1.33 17.84
N THR A 80 -21.68 2.50 18.08
CA THR A 80 -21.24 3.40 17.02
C THR A 80 -20.08 2.81 16.23
N LEU A 81 -19.11 2.18 16.91
CA LEU A 81 -17.97 1.51 16.28
C LEU A 81 -18.41 0.31 15.42
N LEU A 82 -19.30 -0.53 15.94
CA LEU A 82 -19.84 -1.69 15.22
C LEU A 82 -20.63 -1.27 13.97
N THR A 83 -21.42 -0.20 14.08
CA THR A 83 -22.15 0.37 12.94
C THR A 83 -21.20 0.91 11.88
N ARG A 84 -20.16 1.66 12.29
CA ARG A 84 -19.15 2.20 11.36
C ARG A 84 -18.39 1.09 10.63
N GLN A 85 -18.06 0.01 11.32
CA GLN A 85 -17.31 -1.12 10.75
C GLN A 85 -18.21 -2.14 10.03
N LYS A 86 -19.52 -1.89 9.93
CA LYS A 86 -20.52 -2.81 9.34
C LYS A 86 -20.52 -4.21 9.99
N LEU A 87 -20.14 -4.29 11.25
CA LEU A 87 -20.13 -5.53 12.04
C LEU A 87 -21.42 -5.65 12.86
N THR A 88 -22.56 -5.37 12.21
CA THR A 88 -23.88 -5.27 12.86
C THR A 88 -24.36 -6.61 13.42
N ASP A 89 -23.79 -7.72 12.97
CA ASP A 89 -24.12 -9.07 13.43
C ASP A 89 -23.58 -9.37 14.85
N GLN A 90 -22.67 -8.54 15.37
CA GLN A 90 -22.21 -8.66 16.76
C GLN A 90 -23.11 -7.84 17.68
N GLU A 91 -24.10 -8.50 18.29
CA GLU A 91 -24.95 -7.86 19.29
C GLU A 91 -24.20 -7.65 20.61
N ILE A 92 -24.30 -6.43 21.15
CA ILE A 92 -23.89 -6.15 22.53
C ILE A 92 -24.95 -6.78 23.44
N ALA A 93 -24.60 -7.84 24.15
CA ALA A 93 -25.52 -8.55 25.03
C ALA A 93 -26.23 -7.58 26.00
N PRO A 94 -27.55 -7.72 26.21
CA PRO A 94 -28.28 -6.94 27.21
C PRO A 94 -27.77 -7.28 28.62
N GLY A 95 -27.36 -6.27 29.38
CA GLY A 95 -26.77 -6.43 30.73
C GLY A 95 -25.54 -5.54 30.98
N PRO A 96 -24.79 -5.74 32.08
CA PRO A 96 -23.56 -4.99 32.33
C PRO A 96 -22.48 -5.35 31.30
N VAL A 97 -21.85 -4.33 30.70
CA VAL A 97 -20.74 -4.54 29.76
C VAL A 97 -19.55 -5.09 30.52
N GLN A 98 -19.20 -6.35 30.24
CA GLN A 98 -18.03 -6.99 30.84
C GLN A 98 -16.79 -6.64 30.03
N VAL A 99 -15.65 -6.45 30.72
CA VAL A 99 -14.35 -6.21 30.08
C VAL A 99 -14.03 -7.31 29.05
N ALA A 100 -14.33 -8.57 29.36
CA ALA A 100 -14.14 -9.68 28.42
C ALA A 100 -14.97 -9.55 27.12
N GLN A 101 -16.17 -8.97 27.18
CA GLN A 101 -16.99 -8.73 25.99
C GLN A 101 -16.42 -7.58 25.15
N LEU A 102 -15.97 -6.51 25.81
CA LEU A 102 -15.28 -5.39 25.18
C LEU A 102 -14.02 -5.87 24.43
N GLU A 103 -13.19 -6.67 25.08
CA GLU A 103 -11.97 -7.23 24.50
C GLU A 103 -12.27 -8.11 23.28
N ALA A 104 -13.29 -8.99 23.37
CA ALA A 104 -13.67 -9.86 22.27
C ALA A 104 -14.16 -9.09 21.03
N LEU A 105 -15.03 -8.08 21.23
CA LEU A 105 -15.54 -7.24 20.14
C LEU A 105 -14.43 -6.42 19.48
N ILE A 106 -13.59 -5.78 20.30
CA ILE A 106 -12.47 -4.99 19.78
C ILE A 106 -11.45 -5.87 19.07
N SER A 107 -11.15 -7.06 19.61
CA SER A 107 -10.22 -8.00 18.98
C SER A 107 -10.74 -8.47 17.61
N ALA A 108 -12.05 -8.70 17.46
CA ALA A 108 -12.64 -9.03 16.16
C ALA A 108 -12.47 -7.89 15.13
N ILE A 109 -12.67 -6.63 15.54
CA ILE A 109 -12.44 -5.47 14.68
C ILE A 109 -10.96 -5.35 14.32
N GLN A 110 -10.06 -5.51 15.30
CA GLN A 110 -8.61 -5.48 15.09
C GLN A 110 -8.17 -6.55 14.09
N GLN A 111 -8.70 -7.77 14.21
CA GLN A 111 -8.40 -8.86 13.28
C GLN A 111 -8.88 -8.54 11.86
N SER A 112 -10.07 -7.94 11.70
CA SER A 112 -10.58 -7.47 10.41
C SER A 112 -9.68 -6.38 9.81
N LEU A 113 -9.21 -5.43 10.61
CA LEU A 113 -8.25 -4.41 10.16
C LEU A 113 -6.92 -5.02 9.72
N LEU A 114 -6.38 -6.00 10.46
CA LEU A 114 -5.16 -6.71 10.09
C LEU A 114 -5.32 -7.47 8.76
N GLN A 115 -6.44 -8.17 8.57
CA GLN A 115 -6.74 -8.84 7.30
C GLN A 115 -6.81 -7.84 6.12
N HIS A 116 -7.39 -6.66 6.33
CA HIS A 116 -7.39 -5.61 5.32
C HIS A 116 -5.99 -5.07 5.04
N ILE A 117 -5.16 -4.87 6.07
CA ILE A 117 -3.76 -4.46 5.92
C ILE A 117 -3.00 -5.50 5.10
N ASP A 118 -3.12 -6.78 5.42
CA ASP A 118 -2.46 -7.89 4.72
C ASP A 118 -2.86 -7.93 3.25
N ALA A 119 -4.16 -7.82 2.95
CA ALA A 119 -4.66 -7.81 1.59
C ALA A 119 -4.10 -6.65 0.76
N ILE A 120 -4.06 -5.44 1.35
CA ILE A 120 -3.49 -4.25 0.69
C ILE A 120 -1.97 -4.37 0.56
N TYR A 121 -1.28 -4.99 1.50
CA TYR A 121 0.15 -5.24 1.42
C TYR A 121 0.50 -6.21 0.27
N LEU A 122 -0.32 -7.24 0.06
CA LEU A 122 -0.18 -8.13 -1.10
C LEU A 122 -0.42 -7.38 -2.43
N GLU A 123 -1.39 -6.47 -2.47
CA GLU A 123 -1.59 -5.57 -3.62
C GLU A 123 -0.31 -4.75 -3.88
N LYS A 124 0.26 -4.13 -2.84
CA LYS A 124 1.52 -3.37 -2.94
C LYS A 124 2.65 -4.22 -3.53
N LEU A 125 2.82 -5.44 -3.02
CA LEU A 125 3.88 -6.34 -3.48
C LEU A 125 3.72 -6.64 -4.98
N SER A 126 2.49 -6.80 -5.46
CA SER A 126 2.22 -7.03 -6.89
C SER A 126 2.57 -5.81 -7.76
N VAL A 127 2.24 -4.60 -7.29
CA VAL A 127 2.59 -3.33 -7.96
C VAL A 127 4.11 -3.16 -8.05
N GLU A 128 4.81 -3.41 -6.95
CA GLU A 128 6.26 -3.31 -6.87
C GLU A 128 6.96 -4.34 -7.77
N GLN A 129 6.47 -5.59 -7.81
CA GLN A 129 6.97 -6.61 -8.73
C GLN A 129 6.77 -6.22 -10.20
N GLN A 130 5.61 -5.65 -10.54
CA GLN A 130 5.36 -5.17 -11.90
C GLN A 130 6.33 -4.03 -12.26
N ARG A 131 6.55 -3.09 -11.34
CA ARG A 131 7.49 -1.99 -11.52
C ARG A 131 8.91 -2.52 -11.78
N MET A 132 9.39 -3.44 -10.94
CA MET A 132 10.72 -4.05 -11.11
C MET A 132 10.90 -4.72 -12.47
N ARG A 133 9.91 -5.49 -12.94
CA ARG A 133 9.96 -6.15 -14.26
C ARG A 133 10.07 -5.14 -15.42
N ILE A 134 9.34 -4.02 -15.33
CA ILE A 134 9.39 -2.97 -16.35
C ILE A 134 10.75 -2.25 -16.31
N THR A 135 11.24 -1.93 -15.12
CA THR A 135 12.57 -1.32 -14.94
C THR A 135 13.69 -2.21 -15.51
N GLU A 136 13.70 -3.50 -15.18
CA GLU A 136 14.67 -4.45 -15.74
C GLU A 136 14.57 -4.53 -17.28
N SER A 137 13.34 -4.48 -17.82
CA SER A 137 13.14 -4.45 -19.27
C SER A 137 13.73 -3.18 -19.90
N ASN A 138 13.56 -2.03 -19.24
CA ASN A 138 14.15 -0.76 -19.68
C ASN A 138 15.67 -0.78 -19.66
N GLU A 139 16.29 -1.34 -18.62
CA GLU A 139 17.75 -1.49 -18.54
C GLU A 139 18.29 -2.34 -19.68
N ARG A 140 17.60 -3.43 -20.04
CA ARG A 140 17.94 -4.27 -21.20
C ARG A 140 17.82 -3.50 -22.51
N LEU A 141 16.70 -2.79 -22.71
CA LEU A 141 16.47 -2.00 -23.93
C LEU A 141 17.49 -0.86 -24.08
N ASN A 142 17.82 -0.16 -23.00
CA ASN A 142 18.87 0.86 -22.98
C ASN A 142 20.23 0.26 -23.33
N SER A 143 20.58 -0.88 -22.76
CA SER A 143 21.84 -1.57 -23.08
C SER A 143 21.93 -1.95 -24.56
N ILE A 144 20.83 -2.45 -25.14
CA ILE A 144 20.74 -2.76 -26.59
C ILE A 144 20.86 -1.48 -27.43
N ALA A 145 20.14 -0.42 -27.06
CA ALA A 145 20.16 0.85 -27.76
C ALA A 145 21.58 1.46 -27.78
N LEU A 146 22.28 1.47 -26.65
CA LEU A 146 23.65 1.95 -26.53
C LEU A 146 24.62 1.11 -27.38
N PHE A 147 24.46 -0.22 -27.36
CA PHE A 147 25.26 -1.11 -28.19
C PHE A 147 25.08 -0.83 -29.69
N LEU A 148 23.83 -0.67 -30.13
CA LEU A 148 23.51 -0.31 -31.53
C LEU A 148 24.07 1.05 -31.91
N GLN A 149 24.06 2.04 -31.00
CA GLN A 149 24.68 3.34 -31.22
C GLN A 149 26.19 3.23 -31.41
N LEU A 150 26.87 2.51 -30.52
CA LEU A 150 28.32 2.30 -30.60
C LEU A 150 28.72 1.59 -31.89
N LEU A 151 28.02 0.51 -32.27
CA LEU A 151 28.25 -0.16 -33.56
C LEU A 151 27.96 0.77 -34.74
N GLY A 152 26.89 1.55 -34.65
CA GLY A 152 26.52 2.55 -35.65
C GLY A 152 27.65 3.54 -35.90
N LEU A 153 28.24 4.07 -34.83
CA LEU A 153 29.37 4.99 -34.86
C LEU A 153 30.63 4.32 -35.46
N ILE A 154 30.99 3.14 -34.96
CA ILE A 154 32.16 2.38 -35.44
C ILE A 154 32.06 2.10 -36.95
N LEU A 155 30.89 1.69 -37.43
CA LEU A 155 30.68 1.42 -38.87
C LEU A 155 30.79 2.67 -39.74
N VAL A 156 30.35 3.82 -39.24
CA VAL A 156 30.50 5.10 -39.95
C VAL A 156 31.97 5.50 -39.99
N LEU A 157 32.68 5.41 -38.87
CA LEU A 157 34.10 5.72 -38.77
C LEU A 157 34.95 4.79 -39.63
N ALA A 158 34.72 3.48 -39.58
CA ALA A 158 35.44 2.49 -40.37
C ALA A 158 35.26 2.72 -41.88
N ARG A 159 34.05 3.11 -42.30
CA ARG A 159 33.80 3.51 -43.69
C ARG A 159 34.55 4.80 -44.06
N ASP A 160 34.62 5.78 -43.16
CA ASP A 160 35.33 7.04 -43.44
C ASP A 160 36.85 6.82 -43.53
N LEU A 161 37.40 5.96 -42.67
CA LEU A 161 38.79 5.49 -42.72
C LEU A 161 39.10 4.78 -44.05
N ALA A 162 38.27 3.81 -44.44
CA ALA A 162 38.45 3.04 -45.69
C ALA A 162 38.26 3.87 -46.98
N ARG A 163 37.83 5.13 -46.89
CA ARG A 163 37.71 6.06 -48.03
C ARG A 163 38.89 7.03 -48.14
N ARG A 164 39.72 7.12 -47.10
CA ARG A 164 40.89 8.01 -47.05
C ARG A 164 42.18 7.32 -47.51
N ASP A 165 42.19 5.99 -47.52
CA ASP A 165 43.15 5.15 -48.24
C ASP A 165 42.68 4.92 -49.69
#